data_AF-A0A2I1HT81-F1
#
_entry.id   AF-A0A2I1HT81-F1
#
_cell.length_a   1.000
_cell.length_b   1.000
_cell.length_c   1.000
_cell.angle_alpha   90.00
_cell.angle_beta   90.00
_cell.angle_gamma   90.00
#
_symmetry.space_group_name_H-M   'P 1'
#
loop_
_entity.id
_entity.type
_entity.pdbx_description
1 polymer ?
#
loop_
_entity_poly.entity_id
_entity_poly.type
_entity_poly.pdbx_seq_one_letter_code
_entity_poly.pdbx_strand_id
1 'polypeptide(L)' 'MRFGKSGNATIDDFILKNGLKWIPYNEFKNVEYLSEGGFGTIYKAVIWLHVGEFENAIHVILKCHKNLSENLNEFLKEV' A
#
# COMPACT_ATOMS: atom_id res chain seq x y z
N MET A 1 -10.47 -2.22 -10.74
CA MET A 1 -9.24 -2.63 -10.02
C MET A 1 -9.31 -4.13 -9.72
N ARG A 2 -8.25 -4.89 -10.04
CA ARG A 2 -8.11 -6.28 -9.61
C ARG A 2 -7.06 -6.34 -8.50
N PHE A 3 -7.39 -6.93 -7.36
CA PHE A 3 -6.42 -7.13 -6.27
C PHE A 3 -5.48 -8.27 -6.67
N GLY A 4 -4.18 -7.99 -6.64
CA GLY A 4 -3.14 -8.92 -7.07
C GLY A 4 -2.53 -9.72 -5.93
N LYS A 5 -1.50 -10.50 -6.24
CA LYS A 5 -0.55 -11.03 -5.27
C LYS A 5 0.71 -10.16 -5.24
N SER A 6 1.40 -10.11 -4.12
CA SER A 6 2.66 -9.36 -3.98
C SER A 6 3.83 -10.03 -4.70
N GLY A 7 3.73 -11.34 -4.97
CA GLY A 7 4.82 -12.15 -5.50
C GLY A 7 5.74 -12.71 -4.42
N ASN A 8 5.47 -12.43 -3.14
CA ASN A 8 6.16 -13.00 -1.99
C ASN A 8 5.17 -13.82 -1.15
N ALA A 9 5.44 -15.12 -1.02
CA ALA A 9 4.52 -16.05 -0.34
C ALA A 9 4.26 -15.70 1.13
N THR A 10 5.28 -15.21 1.86
CA THR A 10 5.14 -14.81 3.27
C THR A 10 4.28 -13.57 3.42
N ILE A 11 4.47 -12.58 2.54
CA ILE A 11 3.65 -11.35 2.53
C ILE A 11 2.22 -11.68 2.11
N ASP A 12 2.04 -12.52 1.09
CA ASP A 12 0.72 -12.94 0.64
C ASP A 12 -0.06 -13.69 1.73
N ASP A 13 0.62 -14.56 2.50
CA ASP A 13 0.03 -15.26 3.65
C ASP A 13 -0.38 -14.28 4.76
N PHE A 14 0.47 -13.30 5.08
CA PHE A 14 0.13 -12.24 6.05
C PHE A 14 -1.08 -11.41 5.59
N ILE A 15 -1.10 -10.98 4.32
CA ILE A 15 -2.20 -10.20 3.74
C ILE A 15 -3.49 -11.00 3.81
N LEU A 16 -3.45 -12.28 3.43
CA LEU A 16 -4.62 -13.16 3.45
C LEU A 16 -5.12 -13.40 4.87
N LYS A 17 -4.22 -13.71 5.81
CA LYS A 17 -4.57 -13.96 7.23
C LYS A 17 -5.23 -12.75 7.90
N ASN A 18 -4.81 -11.54 7.55
CA ASN A 18 -5.34 -10.30 8.13
C ASN A 18 -6.49 -9.69 7.31
N GLY A 19 -6.96 -10.36 6.24
CA GLY A 19 -8.04 -9.83 5.40
C GLY A 19 -7.68 -8.54 4.65
N LEU A 20 -6.39 -8.29 4.45
CA LEU A 20 -5.87 -7.12 3.76
C LEU A 20 -5.92 -7.33 2.24
N LYS A 21 -5.77 -6.24 1.49
CA LYS A 21 -5.74 -6.27 0.03
C LYS A 21 -4.43 -5.71 -0.50
N TRP A 22 -3.79 -6.47 -1.38
CA TRP A 22 -2.60 -6.00 -2.09
C TRP A 22 -2.98 -5.12 -3.27
N ILE A 23 -2.33 -3.95 -3.37
CA ILE A 23 -2.45 -3.02 -4.48
C ILE A 23 -1.07 -2.88 -5.12
N PRO A 24 -0.90 -3.30 -6.39
CA PRO A 24 0.32 -3.09 -7.13
C PRO A 24 0.69 -1.60 -7.24
N TYR A 25 1.98 -1.27 -7.13
CA TYR A 25 2.44 0.13 -7.10
C TYR A 25 2.08 0.93 -8.38
N ASN A 26 2.02 0.26 -9.53
CA ASN A 26 1.67 0.86 -10.82
C ASN A 26 0.20 1.37 -10.91
N GLU A 27 -0.67 0.94 -10.00
CA GLU A 27 -2.06 1.42 -9.90
C GLU A 27 -2.15 2.82 -9.28
N PHE A 28 -1.16 3.24 -8.50
CA PHE A 28 -1.12 4.59 -7.92
C PHE A 28 -0.70 5.61 -9.00
N LYS A 29 -1.50 6.67 -9.14
CA LYS A 29 -1.25 7.81 -10.03
C LYS A 29 -1.04 9.07 -9.21
N ASN A 30 -0.38 10.06 -9.81
CA ASN A 30 -0.10 11.37 -9.19
C ASN A 30 0.51 11.21 -7.78
N VAL A 31 1.55 10.38 -7.69
CA VAL A 31 2.25 10.15 -6.42
C VAL A 31 3.07 11.41 -6.10
N GLU A 32 2.65 12.13 -5.09
CA GLU A 32 3.23 13.41 -4.66
C GLU A 32 3.75 13.30 -3.23
N TYR A 33 4.94 13.85 -2.99
CA TYR A 33 5.48 13.95 -1.64
C TYR A 33 4.61 14.88 -0.78
N LEU A 34 4.27 14.43 0.43
CA LEU A 34 3.52 15.23 1.39
C LEU A 34 4.42 15.75 2.51
N SER A 35 5.12 14.85 3.20
CA SER A 35 5.95 15.18 4.35
C SER A 35 6.87 14.03 4.74
N GLU A 36 7.89 14.34 5.51
CA GLU A 36 8.81 13.37 6.10
C GLU A 36 8.86 13.60 7.61
N GLY A 37 8.77 12.53 8.38
CA GLY A 37 8.86 12.55 9.84
C GLY A 37 9.87 11.54 10.38
N GLY A 38 9.88 11.38 11.71
CA GLY A 38 10.76 10.40 12.37
C GLY A 38 10.46 8.95 11.99
N PHE A 39 9.22 8.64 11.61
CA PHE A 39 8.76 7.25 11.36
C PHE A 39 8.66 6.89 9.87
N GLY A 40 8.99 7.79 8.96
CA GLY A 40 8.79 7.53 7.53
C GLY A 40 8.52 8.78 6.69
N THR A 41 8.33 8.52 5.41
CA THR A 41 7.94 9.51 4.41
C THR A 41 6.50 9.26 3.98
N ILE A 42 5.71 10.32 3.89
CA ILE A 42 4.31 10.29 3.51
C ILE A 42 4.17 10.87 2.11
N TYR A 43 3.42 10.16 1.26
CA TYR A 43 3.04 10.59 -0.06
C TYR A 43 1.51 10.60 -0.20
N LYS A 44 0.99 11.46 -1.07
CA LYS A 44 -0.38 11.42 -1.55
C LYS A 44 -0.40 10.74 -2.91
N ALA A 45 -1.43 9.95 -3.18
CA ALA A 45 -1.63 9.37 -4.50
C ALA A 45 -3.12 9.25 -4.79
N VAL A 46 -3.44 8.96 -6.04
CA VAL A 46 -4.80 8.67 -6.49
C VAL A 46 -4.84 7.25 -7.06
N ILE A 47 -5.83 6.47 -6.66
CA ILE A 47 -6.18 5.19 -7.30
C ILE A 47 -7.56 5.28 -7.93
N TRP A 48 -7.79 4.47 -8.95
CA TRP A 48 -9.08 4.40 -9.63
C TRP A 48 -9.78 3.09 -9.28
N LEU A 49 -10.95 3.20 -8.65
CA LEU A 49 -11.81 2.05 -8.38
C LEU A 49 -12.95 2.00 -9.39
N HIS A 50 -13.07 0.86 -10.07
CA HIS A 50 -14.23 0.53 -10.87
C HIS A 50 -15.21 -0.26 -10.01
N VAL A 51 -16.41 0.27 -9.82
CA VAL A 51 -17.52 -0.38 -9.12
C VAL A 51 -18.69 -0.46 -10.11
N GLY A 52 -18.83 -1.60 -10.77
CA GLY A 52 -19.75 -1.74 -11.91
C GLY A 52 -19.29 -0.87 -13.08
N GLU A 53 -20.20 -0.03 -13.59
CA GLU A 53 -19.93 0.91 -14.69
C GLU A 53 -19.32 2.24 -14.21
N PHE A 54 -19.22 2.45 -12.89
CA PHE A 54 -18.71 3.70 -12.33
C PHE A 54 -17.22 3.62 -12.03
N GLU A 55 -16.49 4.64 -12.44
CA GLU A 55 -15.09 4.87 -12.08
C GLU A 55 -15.00 6.01 -11.06
N ASN A 56 -14.37 5.74 -9.92
CA ASN A 56 -14.17 6.73 -8.86
C ASN A 56 -12.68 6.89 -8.57
N ALA A 57 -12.23 8.15 -8.57
CA ALA A 57 -10.91 8.53 -8.09
C ALA A 57 -10.91 8.54 -6.56
N ILE A 58 -9.98 7.80 -5.95
CA ILE A 58 -9.79 7.78 -4.50
C ILE A 58 -8.42 8.33 -4.19
N HIS A 59 -8.41 9.37 -3.35
CA HIS A 59 -7.19 9.93 -2.81
C HIS A 59 -6.75 9.06 -1.62
N VAL A 60 -5.51 8.59 -1.68
CA VAL A 60 -4.92 7.71 -0.66
C VAL A 60 -3.63 8.33 -0.13
N ILE A 61 -3.27 7.92 1.07
CA ILE A 61 -2.00 8.28 1.71
C ILE A 61 -1.11 7.04 1.70
N LEU A 62 0.08 7.19 1.13
CA LEU A 62 1.12 6.16 1.15
C LEU A 62 2.12 6.52 2.24
N LYS A 63 2.31 5.64 3.21
CA LYS A 63 3.32 5.80 4.27
C LYS A 63 4.45 4.81 4.01
N CYS A 64 5.63 5.33 3.73
CA CYS A 64 6.84 4.56 3.49
C CYS A 64 7.74 4.64 4.73
N HIS A 65 7.96 3.51 5.43
CA HIS A 65 8.88 3.47 6.56
C HIS A 65 10.34 3.44 6.06
N LYS A 66 11.23 4.20 6.71
CA LYS A 66 12.65 4.32 6.29
C LYS A 66 13.47 3.06 6.53
N ASN A 67 13.02 2.15 7.40
CA ASN A 67 13.81 1.02 7.88
C ASN A 67 13.23 -0.36 7.52
N LEU A 68 12.69 -0.49 6.31
CA LEU A 68 12.12 -1.76 5.82
C LEU A 68 13.17 -2.87 5.64
N SER A 69 14.46 -2.53 5.53
CA SER A 69 15.55 -3.47 5.27
C SER A 69 16.00 -4.27 6.49
N GLU A 70 15.75 -3.80 7.72
CA GLU A 70 16.34 -4.42 8.91
C GLU A 70 15.40 -5.41 9.62
N ASN A 71 14.07 -5.24 9.53
CA ASN A 71 13.16 -6.16 10.24
C ASN A 71 11.69 -6.15 9.74
N LEU A 72 11.42 -6.80 8.61
CA LEU A 72 10.04 -6.98 8.09
C LEU A 72 9.10 -7.60 9.14
N ASN A 73 9.60 -8.50 9.99
CA ASN A 73 8.81 -9.17 11.02
C ASN A 73 8.36 -8.24 12.15
N GLU A 74 9.09 -7.17 12.43
CA GLU A 74 8.72 -6.18 13.44
C GLU A 74 7.65 -5.23 12.89
N PHE A 75 7.80 -4.82 11.62
CA PHE A 75 6.78 -4.05 10.91
C PHE A 75 5.43 -4.77 10.82
N LEU A 76 5.43 -6.08 10.54
CA LEU A 76 4.21 -6.87 10.44
C LEU A 76 3.49 -7.07 11.80
N LYS A 77 4.13 -6.75 12.94
CA LYS A 77 3.51 -6.81 14.27
C LYS A 77 2.84 -5.50 14.69
N GLU A 78 3.10 -4.40 13.98
CA GLU A 78 2.54 -3.07 14.30
C GLU A 78 1.09 -2.89 13.79
N VAL A 79 0.51 -3.90 13.13
CA VAL A 79 -0.82 -3.85 12.48
C VAL A 79 -1.93 -4.31 13.42
#